data_AF-A0A351SLZ7-F1
#
_entry.id   AF-A0A351SLZ7-F1
#
_cell.length_a   1.000
_cell.length_b   1.000
_cell.length_c   1.000
_cell.angle_alpha   90.00
_cell.angle_beta   90.00
_cell.angle_gamma   90.00
#
_symmetry.space_group_name_H-M   'P 1'
#
loop_
_entity.id
_entity.type
_entity.pdbx_description
1 polymer ?
#
loop_
_entity_poly.entity_id
_entity_poly.type
_entity_poly.pdbx_seq_one_letter_code
_entity_poly.pdbx_strand_id
1 'polypeptide(L)'
;MKKIKSFIFSESKLAKAIFGFLVVAVFALVLGPNLYAQFMRQTGDSGWGYGYGYGYGYGSGFDGGTLYGYKTDFTTSAAGVYGYGFGYGYRASADSVAVGDVSYQEVPAASIAAAVPTLFTVAGGDPTATDSLTAADNIAFTATNADGDIQVLIPSGTVITNSDSTAFDATTLTSADRLSSITATTISSTATLKGAAEFGATGETLYFSAPITVKVPVSSSLNGTTLSLKRSADSGSTWATTGLAAASTDTCTAGVASNEASGVVVSDGYATIYTCRASYFAVYSAGSSSSSSSGGSSGIVSPVCTSVTYGDFAATCFAGYQYRNVLSSYPSNCTLTAAQQEATKKVCGATDPVTTPSTTSTTEVGMDSGLRNAFVAAEKGLVTRVNAALAKRLSGRILLQVQAHGEAWYVNPLNLAKYYLGRPADAFGIMRGLGLGVSEKDYSSWNGKAPSRLAGRILLRVQAKGEAYYVNPLDLKLNYLGRPADAFAIMRNLGLGITNDNLRQISVEDVE
;
A
#
# COMPACT_ATOMS: atom_id res chain seq x y z
N MET A 1 -1.25 -66.73 37.51
CA MET A 1 -0.46 -66.08 36.44
C MET A 1 0.89 -66.76 36.15
N LYS A 2 0.98 -68.11 36.15
CA LYS A 2 2.21 -68.84 35.77
C LYS A 2 2.13 -69.55 34.41
N LYS A 3 0.93 -69.73 33.83
CA LYS A 3 0.75 -70.41 32.53
C LYS A 3 0.86 -69.50 31.30
N ILE A 4 0.69 -68.18 31.45
CA ILE A 4 0.73 -67.22 30.32
C ILE A 4 2.17 -66.93 29.85
N LYS A 5 3.17 -66.99 30.76
CA LYS A 5 4.58 -66.75 30.40
C LYS A 5 5.21 -67.84 29.51
N SER A 6 4.64 -69.05 29.48
CA SER A 6 5.17 -70.14 28.64
C SER A 6 4.74 -70.08 27.16
N PHE A 7 3.68 -69.32 26.85
CA PHE A 7 3.21 -69.17 25.47
C PHE A 7 3.95 -68.07 24.70
N ILE A 8 4.59 -67.13 25.41
CA ILE A 8 5.23 -65.94 24.81
C ILE A 8 6.66 -66.25 24.31
N PHE A 9 7.29 -67.34 24.76
CA PHE A 9 8.65 -67.72 24.37
C PHE A 9 8.79 -69.20 23.97
N SER A 10 7.84 -69.75 23.19
CA SER A 10 8.07 -71.03 22.53
C SER A 10 8.90 -70.83 21.26
N GLU A 11 9.99 -71.58 21.10
CA GLU A 11 10.87 -71.56 19.92
C GLU A 11 10.28 -72.26 18.68
N SER A 12 8.98 -72.52 18.66
CA SER A 12 8.35 -73.13 17.48
C SER A 12 8.21 -72.10 16.36
N LYS A 13 8.63 -72.47 15.14
CA LYS A 13 8.47 -71.64 13.93
C LYS A 13 7.00 -71.24 13.71
N LEU A 14 6.06 -72.07 14.17
CA LEU A 14 4.63 -71.81 14.13
C LEU A 14 4.22 -70.66 15.07
N ALA A 15 4.72 -70.62 16.31
CA ALA A 15 4.40 -69.54 17.25
C ALA A 15 4.96 -68.18 16.80
N LYS A 16 6.15 -68.16 16.19
CA LYS A 16 6.73 -66.94 15.61
C LYS A 16 5.95 -66.46 14.38
N ALA A 17 5.46 -67.38 13.54
CA ALA A 17 4.60 -67.05 12.41
C ALA A 17 3.24 -66.49 12.86
N ILE A 18 2.62 -67.10 13.88
CA ILE A 18 1.37 -66.61 14.46
C ILE A 18 1.57 -65.24 15.11
N PHE A 19 2.66 -65.03 15.86
CA PHE A 19 2.95 -63.72 16.47
C PHE A 19 3.28 -62.66 15.42
N GLY A 20 4.00 -63.01 14.35
CA GLY A 20 4.25 -62.12 13.21
C GLY A 20 2.95 -61.73 12.50
N PHE A 21 2.04 -62.68 12.27
CA PHE A 21 0.72 -62.39 11.71
C PHE A 21 -0.14 -61.54 12.64
N LEU A 22 -0.06 -61.76 13.96
CA LEU A 22 -0.79 -60.96 14.96
C LEU A 22 -0.27 -59.52 15.02
N VAL A 23 1.05 -59.31 14.92
CA VAL A 23 1.63 -57.95 14.89
C VAL A 23 1.28 -57.23 13.59
N VAL A 24 1.32 -57.90 12.44
CA VAL A 24 0.92 -57.32 11.14
C VAL A 24 -0.59 -57.08 11.08
N ALA A 25 -1.42 -57.97 11.63
CA ALA A 25 -2.86 -57.78 11.72
C ALA A 25 -3.22 -56.64 12.67
N VAL A 26 -2.53 -56.49 13.82
CA VAL A 26 -2.73 -55.36 14.73
C VAL A 26 -2.23 -54.05 14.10
N PHE A 27 -1.12 -54.05 13.37
CA PHE A 27 -0.67 -52.86 12.64
C PHE A 27 -1.61 -52.49 11.47
N ALA A 28 -2.22 -53.46 10.80
CA ALA A 28 -3.19 -53.21 9.73
C ALA A 28 -4.58 -52.81 10.27
N LEU A 29 -5.01 -53.33 11.43
CA LEU A 29 -6.29 -52.96 12.06
C LEU A 29 -6.21 -51.67 12.88
N VAL A 30 -5.03 -51.28 13.36
CA VAL A 30 -4.84 -50.08 14.19
C VAL A 30 -4.24 -48.91 13.38
N LEU A 31 -3.53 -49.14 12.27
CA LEU A 31 -2.78 -48.09 11.56
C LEU A 31 -2.91 -48.07 10.01
N GLY A 32 -4.09 -48.39 9.44
CA GLY A 32 -4.51 -47.70 8.20
C GLY A 32 -5.64 -48.34 7.38
N PRO A 33 -6.20 -47.63 6.38
CA PRO A 33 -6.35 -46.19 6.23
C PRO A 33 -7.80 -45.75 6.58
N ASN A 34 -8.00 -44.46 6.86
CA ASN A 34 -9.30 -43.81 7.12
C ASN A 34 -9.82 -43.86 8.58
N LEU A 35 -9.08 -43.25 9.50
CA LEU A 35 -9.74 -42.42 10.51
C LEU A 35 -10.03 -41.07 9.86
N TYR A 36 -11.23 -40.92 9.30
CA TYR A 36 -11.84 -39.60 9.23
C TYR A 36 -12.12 -39.18 10.66
N ALA A 37 -11.55 -38.06 11.09
CA ALA A 37 -11.97 -37.42 12.31
C ALA A 37 -13.46 -37.06 12.16
N GLN A 38 -14.33 -37.87 12.74
CA GLN A 38 -15.68 -37.44 13.08
C GLN A 38 -15.56 -36.64 14.37
N PHE A 39 -15.79 -35.33 14.29
CA PHE A 39 -16.16 -34.56 15.46
C PHE A 39 -17.48 -33.83 15.20
N MET A 40 -18.38 -34.10 16.13
CA MET A 40 -19.72 -33.60 16.29
C MET A 40 -19.67 -32.07 16.44
N ARG A 41 -20.49 -31.36 15.65
CA ARG A 41 -20.76 -29.94 15.86
C ARG A 41 -21.66 -29.81 17.09
N GLN A 42 -21.11 -29.33 18.21
CA GLN A 42 -21.90 -28.75 19.30
C GLN A 42 -21.64 -27.24 19.32
N THR A 43 -22.73 -26.50 19.38
CA THR A 43 -22.91 -25.04 19.30
C THR A 43 -21.96 -24.20 20.17
N GLY A 44 -21.52 -23.06 19.63
CA GLY A 44 -20.96 -21.92 20.36
C GLY A 44 -21.02 -20.63 19.51
N ASP A 45 -21.40 -19.52 20.12
CA ASP A 45 -21.59 -18.18 19.51
C ASP A 45 -20.30 -17.33 19.44
N SER A 46 -20.47 -16.19 18.74
CA SER A 46 -19.52 -15.18 18.23
C SER A 46 -18.27 -14.81 19.07
N GLY A 47 -17.13 -14.80 18.37
CA GLY A 47 -15.83 -14.28 18.82
C GLY A 47 -14.81 -15.39 19.08
N TRP A 48 -13.65 -15.32 18.42
CA TRP A 48 -12.46 -16.21 18.48
C TRP A 48 -12.39 -17.36 17.46
N GLY A 49 -11.28 -17.37 16.69
CA GLY A 49 -11.01 -18.28 15.59
C GLY A 49 -10.02 -19.40 15.90
N TYR A 50 -9.74 -20.24 14.90
CA TYR A 50 -8.56 -21.13 14.85
C TYR A 50 -8.18 -21.43 13.39
N GLY A 51 -6.92 -21.20 13.05
CA GLY A 51 -6.29 -21.70 11.83
C GLY A 51 -5.37 -22.88 12.14
N TYR A 52 -5.42 -23.91 11.30
CA TYR A 52 -4.36 -24.91 11.13
C TYR A 52 -4.39 -25.39 9.66
N GLY A 53 -3.33 -25.14 8.90
CA GLY A 53 -3.23 -25.53 7.48
C GLY A 53 -2.18 -26.61 7.22
N TYR A 54 -2.19 -27.22 6.01
CA TYR A 54 -1.05 -27.86 5.31
C TYR A 54 -1.35 -27.94 3.76
N GLY A 55 -0.34 -27.69 2.87
CA GLY A 55 -0.41 -27.36 1.39
C GLY A 55 -0.79 -28.49 0.38
N TYR A 56 -0.71 -28.41 -0.99
CA TYR A 56 -0.01 -27.61 -2.04
C TYR A 56 -0.72 -27.62 -3.47
N GLY A 57 -0.72 -26.47 -4.23
CA GLY A 57 -0.74 -26.24 -5.73
C GLY A 57 -2.05 -26.42 -6.57
N TYR A 58 -2.36 -25.82 -7.77
CA TYR A 58 -2.06 -24.55 -8.53
C TYR A 58 -3.13 -24.33 -9.67
N GLY A 59 -3.69 -23.10 -9.83
CA GLY A 59 -4.33 -22.46 -11.04
C GLY A 59 -5.78 -22.81 -11.45
N SER A 60 -6.60 -22.03 -12.19
CA SER A 60 -6.88 -20.58 -12.38
C SER A 60 -8.32 -20.45 -12.95
N GLY A 61 -9.13 -19.44 -12.57
CA GLY A 61 -10.40 -19.14 -13.23
C GLY A 61 -11.09 -17.87 -12.71
N PHE A 62 -11.46 -16.96 -13.61
CA PHE A 62 -12.14 -15.69 -13.38
C PHE A 62 -13.64 -15.88 -13.67
N ASP A 63 -14.52 -15.63 -12.70
CA ASP A 63 -15.97 -15.58 -12.92
C ASP A 63 -16.47 -14.23 -12.41
N GLY A 64 -16.93 -13.38 -13.33
CA GLY A 64 -17.36 -12.03 -13.03
C GLY A 64 -18.53 -11.99 -12.03
N GLY A 65 -18.35 -11.23 -10.95
CA GLY A 65 -19.48 -10.56 -10.29
C GLY A 65 -20.06 -11.17 -9.00
N THR A 66 -19.28 -11.81 -8.12
CA THR A 66 -19.74 -12.06 -6.74
C THR A 66 -18.58 -12.04 -5.74
N LEU A 67 -18.58 -11.08 -4.81
CA LEU A 67 -17.45 -10.85 -3.89
C LEU A 67 -17.34 -11.87 -2.74
N TYR A 68 -18.39 -12.63 -2.42
CA TYR A 68 -18.30 -13.78 -1.52
C TYR A 68 -19.36 -14.83 -1.89
N GLY A 69 -19.01 -15.73 -2.80
CA GLY A 69 -19.87 -16.86 -3.17
C GLY A 69 -19.06 -17.99 -3.79
N TYR A 70 -19.20 -19.20 -3.24
CA TYR A 70 -18.73 -20.42 -3.86
C TYR A 70 -19.68 -20.78 -5.00
N LYS A 71 -19.15 -21.00 -6.20
CA LYS A 71 -19.90 -21.62 -7.28
C LYS A 71 -19.79 -23.14 -7.17
N THR A 72 -20.93 -23.81 -7.07
CA THR A 72 -21.08 -25.27 -7.17
C THR A 72 -21.88 -25.61 -8.42
N ASP A 73 -21.35 -25.32 -9.59
CA ASP A 73 -21.91 -25.72 -10.88
C ASP A 73 -21.27 -27.04 -11.31
N PHE A 74 -21.75 -28.14 -10.69
CA PHE A 74 -21.77 -29.43 -11.36
C PHE A 74 -23.20 -29.66 -11.86
N THR A 75 -23.44 -29.26 -13.11
CA THR A 75 -24.54 -29.83 -13.89
C THR A 75 -24.20 -31.29 -14.21
N THR A 76 -24.46 -32.19 -13.27
CA THR A 76 -24.84 -33.58 -13.56
C THR A 76 -25.52 -34.17 -12.34
N SER A 77 -26.78 -34.52 -12.52
CA SER A 77 -27.68 -35.13 -11.55
C SER A 77 -27.24 -36.56 -11.21
N ALA A 78 -26.30 -36.72 -10.27
CA ALA A 78 -25.98 -38.03 -9.69
C ALA A 78 -25.74 -37.89 -8.18
N ALA A 79 -26.66 -38.45 -7.39
CA ALA A 79 -26.50 -38.56 -5.95
C ALA A 79 -25.30 -39.47 -5.63
N GLY A 80 -24.27 -38.93 -4.98
CA GLY A 80 -23.16 -39.71 -4.45
C GLY A 80 -21.74 -39.29 -4.84
N VAL A 81 -21.53 -38.12 -5.45
CA VAL A 81 -20.17 -37.61 -5.71
C VAL A 81 -19.83 -36.49 -4.71
N TYR A 82 -18.90 -36.76 -3.81
CA TYR A 82 -18.32 -35.76 -2.91
C TYR A 82 -17.30 -34.91 -3.68
N GLY A 83 -17.59 -33.63 -3.88
CA GLY A 83 -16.65 -32.65 -4.38
C GLY A 83 -15.81 -32.05 -3.25
N TYR A 84 -14.49 -32.05 -3.39
CA TYR A 84 -13.58 -31.36 -2.48
C TYR A 84 -13.29 -29.95 -3.02
N GLY A 85 -13.49 -28.92 -2.18
CA GLY A 85 -13.11 -27.54 -2.46
C GLY A 85 -12.57 -26.87 -1.21
N PHE A 86 -11.47 -26.12 -1.37
CA PHE A 86 -10.86 -25.31 -0.31
C PHE A 86 -11.21 -23.85 -0.53
N GLY A 87 -11.60 -23.14 0.53
CA GLY A 87 -11.71 -21.68 0.54
C GLY A 87 -10.98 -21.13 1.76
N TYR A 88 -9.90 -20.40 1.54
CA TYR A 88 -9.33 -19.46 2.50
C TYR A 88 -9.45 -18.08 1.87
N GLY A 89 -10.20 -17.18 2.50
CA GLY A 89 -10.13 -15.75 2.19
C GLY A 89 -8.82 -15.20 2.74
N TYR A 90 -7.74 -15.30 1.97
CA TYR A 90 -6.61 -14.41 2.15
C TYR A 90 -6.97 -13.10 1.45
N ARG A 91 -6.85 -11.95 2.13
CA ARG A 91 -6.64 -10.67 1.45
C ARG A 91 -5.34 -10.84 0.67
N ALA A 92 -5.46 -11.15 -0.62
CA ALA A 92 -4.33 -11.08 -1.51
C ALA A 92 -3.83 -9.64 -1.45
N SER A 93 -2.54 -9.46 -1.17
CA SER A 93 -1.80 -8.23 -1.44
C SER A 93 -1.64 -7.97 -2.95
N ALA A 94 -2.70 -8.28 -3.71
CA ALA A 94 -2.96 -7.89 -5.08
C ALA A 94 -4.02 -6.78 -5.15
N ASP A 95 -4.84 -6.61 -4.10
CA ASP A 95 -5.90 -5.60 -3.99
C ASP A 95 -5.39 -4.41 -3.16
N SER A 96 -4.32 -3.77 -3.62
CA SER A 96 -3.81 -2.55 -2.98
C SER A 96 -3.38 -1.51 -3.99
N VAL A 97 -3.95 -0.31 -3.87
CA VAL A 97 -3.55 0.85 -4.67
C VAL A 97 -2.42 1.58 -3.93
N ALA A 98 -1.23 1.60 -4.53
CA ALA A 98 -0.10 2.36 -4.00
C ALA A 98 -0.14 3.80 -4.53
N VAL A 99 -0.09 4.78 -3.62
CA VAL A 99 0.01 6.20 -3.97
C VAL A 99 1.14 6.83 -3.15
N GLY A 100 2.25 7.16 -3.83
CA GLY A 100 3.51 7.45 -3.16
C GLY A 100 3.98 6.24 -2.35
N ASP A 101 4.32 6.47 -1.08
CA ASP A 101 4.73 5.42 -0.14
C ASP A 101 3.57 4.83 0.68
N VAL A 102 2.34 5.30 0.43
CA VAL A 102 1.13 4.86 1.16
C VAL A 102 0.43 3.76 0.38
N SER A 103 0.14 2.66 1.05
CA SER A 103 -0.68 1.55 0.52
C SER A 103 -2.13 1.71 0.97
N TYR A 104 -3.05 1.72 0.01
CA TYR A 104 -4.49 1.70 0.24
C TYR A 104 -5.03 0.31 -0.05
N GLN A 105 -5.97 -0.15 0.77
CA GLN A 105 -6.71 -1.37 0.51
C GLN A 105 -7.74 -1.14 -0.60
N GLU A 106 -7.62 -1.86 -1.70
CA GLU A 106 -8.53 -1.73 -2.83
C GLU A 106 -9.88 -2.40 -2.55
N VAL A 107 -10.96 -1.72 -2.96
CA VAL A 107 -12.34 -2.16 -2.84
C VAL A 107 -13.11 -1.76 -4.11
N PRO A 108 -13.47 -2.71 -4.97
CA PRO A 108 -14.22 -2.41 -6.19
C PRO A 108 -15.59 -1.78 -5.89
N ALA A 109 -16.09 -0.91 -6.77
CA ALA A 109 -17.35 -0.20 -6.60
C ALA A 109 -18.56 -1.10 -6.24
N ALA A 110 -18.67 -2.26 -6.89
CA ALA A 110 -19.75 -3.22 -6.64
C ALA A 110 -19.72 -3.84 -5.22
N SER A 111 -18.60 -3.67 -4.51
CA SER A 111 -18.33 -4.28 -3.22
C SER A 111 -18.48 -3.33 -2.04
N ILE A 112 -18.63 -2.03 -2.31
CA ILE A 112 -18.61 -0.98 -1.28
C ILE A 112 -19.65 -1.27 -0.20
N ALA A 113 -20.91 -1.47 -0.58
CA ALA A 113 -22.04 -1.71 0.33
C ALA A 113 -21.78 -2.87 1.30
N ALA A 114 -21.29 -4.01 0.79
CA ALA A 114 -21.00 -5.20 1.58
C ALA A 114 -19.76 -5.02 2.48
N ALA A 115 -18.82 -4.17 2.07
CA ALA A 115 -17.57 -3.96 2.79
C ALA A 115 -17.68 -2.91 3.90
N VAL A 116 -18.67 -2.00 3.88
CA VAL A 116 -18.84 -0.93 4.87
C VAL A 116 -18.62 -1.36 6.33
N PRO A 117 -19.24 -2.46 6.83
CA PRO A 117 -19.10 -2.85 8.25
C PRO A 117 -17.69 -3.31 8.64
N THR A 118 -16.85 -3.63 7.65
CA THR A 118 -15.46 -4.10 7.86
C THR A 118 -14.43 -3.01 7.60
N LEU A 119 -14.75 -2.03 6.76
CA LEU A 119 -13.84 -0.94 6.38
C LEU A 119 -13.96 0.27 7.31
N PHE A 120 -15.13 0.45 7.91
CA PHE A 120 -15.42 1.59 8.77
C PHE A 120 -15.81 1.13 10.17
N THR A 121 -15.40 1.92 11.15
CA THR A 121 -16.05 1.91 12.45
C THR A 121 -17.39 2.63 12.28
N VAL A 122 -18.49 1.91 12.47
CA VAL A 122 -19.86 2.42 12.32
C VAL A 122 -20.38 2.90 13.67
N ALA A 123 -20.69 4.20 13.80
CA ALA A 123 -21.29 4.73 15.01
C ALA A 123 -22.67 4.11 15.24
N GLY A 124 -22.95 3.63 16.47
CA GLY A 124 -24.21 2.94 16.79
C GLY A 124 -24.30 1.49 16.27
N GLY A 125 -23.35 1.03 15.44
CA GLY A 125 -23.22 -0.36 14.99
C GLY A 125 -24.14 -0.79 13.83
N ASP A 126 -25.08 0.04 13.40
CA ASP A 126 -25.96 -0.23 12.26
C ASP A 126 -25.51 0.58 11.03
N PRO A 127 -24.99 -0.05 9.96
CA PRO A 127 -24.54 0.65 8.76
C PRO A 127 -25.68 1.27 7.94
N THR A 128 -26.93 0.84 8.15
CA THR A 128 -28.09 1.38 7.42
C THR A 128 -28.65 2.65 8.06
N ALA A 129 -28.24 2.96 9.29
CA ALA A 129 -28.61 4.17 10.02
C ALA A 129 -27.51 4.56 11.01
N THR A 130 -26.48 5.26 10.51
CA THR A 130 -25.32 5.67 11.31
C THR A 130 -25.14 7.18 11.30
N ASP A 131 -24.76 7.76 12.44
CA ASP A 131 -24.44 9.20 12.55
C ASP A 131 -23.08 9.53 11.94
N SER A 132 -22.15 8.57 11.97
CA SER A 132 -20.80 8.76 11.42
C SER A 132 -20.13 7.44 11.05
N LEU A 133 -19.23 7.51 10.09
CA LEU A 133 -18.29 6.44 9.75
C LEU A 133 -16.88 6.93 9.99
N THR A 134 -16.03 6.13 10.61
CA THR A 134 -14.59 6.41 10.69
C THR A 134 -13.82 5.35 9.92
N ALA A 135 -13.03 5.75 8.94
CA ALA A 135 -12.20 4.82 8.16
C ALA A 135 -11.23 4.08 9.10
N ALA A 136 -11.33 2.74 9.16
CA ALA A 136 -10.49 1.93 10.05
C ALA A 136 -9.05 1.81 9.53
N ASP A 137 -8.87 1.85 8.22
CA ASP A 137 -7.60 1.76 7.50
C ASP A 137 -7.61 2.72 6.28
N ASN A 138 -6.49 2.78 5.55
CA ASN A 138 -6.44 3.44 4.25
C ASN A 138 -7.24 2.65 3.21
N ILE A 139 -8.30 3.22 2.66
CA ILE A 139 -9.23 2.55 1.73
C ILE A 139 -9.15 3.21 0.35
N ALA A 140 -9.11 2.40 -0.70
CA ALA A 140 -9.21 2.85 -2.09
C ALA A 140 -10.45 2.23 -2.75
N PHE A 141 -11.47 3.03 -3.00
CA PHE A 141 -12.59 2.58 -3.85
C PHE A 141 -12.21 2.71 -5.32
N THR A 142 -12.40 1.63 -6.08
CA THR A 142 -12.07 1.60 -7.51
C THR A 142 -13.30 1.39 -8.39
N ALA A 143 -13.42 2.22 -9.42
CA ALA A 143 -14.47 2.11 -10.42
C ALA A 143 -13.85 2.16 -11.82
N THR A 144 -14.12 1.14 -12.64
CA THR A 144 -13.52 1.02 -13.96
C THR A 144 -14.15 1.96 -14.99
N ASN A 145 -13.32 2.71 -15.69
CA ASN A 145 -13.65 3.52 -16.86
C ASN A 145 -12.88 2.98 -18.10
N ALA A 146 -13.32 3.34 -19.31
CA ALA A 146 -12.65 3.03 -20.57
C ALA A 146 -11.19 3.54 -20.63
N ASP A 147 -10.89 4.67 -19.99
CA ASP A 147 -9.55 5.28 -19.97
C ASP A 147 -8.67 4.80 -18.79
N GLY A 148 -9.23 4.09 -17.81
CA GLY A 148 -8.53 3.61 -16.61
C GLY A 148 -9.45 3.49 -15.39
N ASP A 149 -8.91 3.11 -14.24
CA ASP A 149 -9.71 3.02 -13.00
C ASP A 149 -9.74 4.37 -12.27
N ILE A 150 -10.94 4.83 -11.91
CA ILE A 150 -11.15 5.89 -10.91
C ILE A 150 -10.73 5.34 -9.56
N GLN A 151 -10.01 6.14 -8.77
CA GLN A 151 -9.55 5.76 -7.45
C GLN A 151 -9.97 6.82 -6.42
N VAL A 152 -10.81 6.44 -5.46
CA VAL A 152 -11.17 7.29 -4.32
C VAL A 152 -10.40 6.80 -3.10
N LEU A 153 -9.42 7.57 -2.67
CA LEU A 153 -8.49 7.25 -1.60
C LEU A 153 -8.93 7.97 -0.32
N ILE A 154 -9.30 7.19 0.67
CA ILE A 154 -9.75 7.66 1.99
C ILE A 154 -8.68 7.26 3.00
N PRO A 155 -7.94 8.23 3.57
CA PRO A 155 -6.98 7.95 4.62
C PRO A 155 -7.63 7.33 5.87
N SER A 156 -6.87 6.53 6.61
CA SER A 156 -7.30 6.01 7.91
C SER A 156 -7.65 7.14 8.86
N GLY A 157 -8.73 6.99 9.63
CA GLY A 157 -9.19 7.98 10.59
C GLY A 157 -10.02 9.12 9.99
N THR A 158 -10.23 9.16 8.67
CA THR A 158 -11.21 10.09 8.07
C THR A 158 -12.60 9.77 8.60
N VAL A 159 -13.26 10.79 9.15
CA VAL A 159 -14.64 10.72 9.66
C VAL A 159 -15.57 11.26 8.58
N ILE A 160 -16.61 10.50 8.27
CA ILE A 160 -17.66 10.84 7.32
C ILE A 160 -18.95 11.07 8.12
N THR A 161 -19.55 12.24 7.94
CA THR A 161 -20.82 12.62 8.59
C THR A 161 -21.78 13.21 7.58
N ASN A 162 -23.07 13.16 7.86
CA ASN A 162 -24.06 13.92 7.08
C ASN A 162 -23.94 15.43 7.38
N SER A 163 -24.30 16.28 6.42
CA SER A 163 -24.27 17.74 6.58
C SER A 163 -25.16 18.24 7.69
N ASP A 164 -26.28 17.54 7.89
CA ASP A 164 -27.35 17.96 8.79
C ASP A 164 -27.22 17.27 10.16
N SER A 165 -26.11 16.54 10.39
CA SER A 165 -25.85 15.76 11.61
C SER A 165 -26.90 14.69 11.92
N THR A 166 -27.67 14.27 10.91
CA THR A 166 -28.63 13.16 10.99
C THR A 166 -27.98 11.85 10.57
N ALA A 167 -28.53 10.73 11.05
CA ALA A 167 -28.14 9.41 10.59
C ALA A 167 -28.34 9.25 9.08
N PHE A 168 -27.45 8.51 8.43
CA PHE A 168 -27.50 8.21 7.01
C PHE A 168 -27.25 6.72 6.75
N ASP A 169 -27.71 6.23 5.60
CA ASP A 169 -27.46 4.85 5.17
C ASP A 169 -26.11 4.74 4.46
N ALA A 170 -25.11 4.25 5.19
CA ALA A 170 -23.76 4.07 4.68
C ALA A 170 -23.66 2.98 3.60
N THR A 171 -24.61 2.05 3.53
CA THR A 171 -24.61 0.98 2.52
C THR A 171 -24.91 1.51 1.11
N THR A 172 -25.43 2.73 1.01
CA THR A 172 -25.67 3.44 -0.26
C THR A 172 -24.45 4.19 -0.79
N LEU A 173 -23.29 4.11 -0.11
CA LEU A 173 -22.04 4.66 -0.62
C LEU A 173 -21.67 4.04 -1.96
N THR A 174 -21.35 4.88 -2.92
CA THR A 174 -20.97 4.50 -4.27
C THR A 174 -19.73 5.26 -4.73
N SER A 175 -18.99 4.63 -5.63
CA SER A 175 -17.99 5.28 -6.47
C SER A 175 -18.23 4.82 -7.90
N ALA A 176 -18.29 5.76 -8.84
CA ALA A 176 -18.66 5.44 -10.23
C ALA A 176 -18.03 6.40 -11.23
N ASP A 177 -17.86 5.92 -12.46
CA ASP A 177 -17.65 6.79 -13.61
C ASP A 177 -18.94 7.53 -13.97
N ARG A 178 -18.80 8.82 -14.26
CA ARG A 178 -19.92 9.70 -14.64
C ARG A 178 -19.64 10.48 -15.92
N LEU A 179 -18.60 10.13 -16.66
CA LEU A 179 -18.21 10.85 -17.88
C LEU A 179 -19.34 10.88 -18.93
N SER A 180 -20.10 9.80 -19.05
CA SER A 180 -21.26 9.69 -19.95
C SER A 180 -22.55 10.32 -19.41
N SER A 181 -22.63 10.56 -18.09
CA SER A 181 -23.84 11.06 -17.42
C SER A 181 -23.87 12.58 -17.27
N ILE A 182 -22.72 13.24 -17.39
CA ILE A 182 -22.61 14.70 -17.24
C ILE A 182 -22.49 15.35 -18.62
N THR A 183 -23.38 16.31 -18.90
CA THR A 183 -23.30 17.11 -20.13
C THR A 183 -22.44 18.34 -19.91
N ALA A 184 -21.41 18.56 -20.73
CA ALA A 184 -20.47 19.67 -20.53
C ALA A 184 -21.15 21.07 -20.47
N THR A 185 -22.28 21.25 -21.16
CA THR A 185 -23.06 22.50 -21.16
C THR A 185 -23.68 22.84 -19.81
N THR A 186 -23.90 21.85 -18.93
CA THR A 186 -24.38 22.12 -17.55
C THR A 186 -23.27 22.68 -16.66
N ILE A 187 -22.00 22.45 -17.01
CA ILE A 187 -20.82 22.95 -16.30
C ILE A 187 -20.47 24.38 -16.77
N SER A 188 -20.41 24.56 -18.10
CA SER A 188 -20.20 25.83 -18.80
C SER A 188 -20.47 25.64 -20.30
N SER A 189 -20.96 26.68 -20.98
CA SER A 189 -21.23 26.65 -22.42
C SER A 189 -20.01 26.39 -23.31
N THR A 190 -18.80 26.56 -22.77
CA THR A 190 -17.53 26.34 -23.50
C THR A 190 -16.73 25.16 -22.94
N ALA A 191 -17.24 24.45 -21.94
CA ALA A 191 -16.51 23.33 -21.35
C ALA A 191 -16.40 22.16 -22.33
N THR A 192 -15.23 21.53 -22.35
CA THR A 192 -15.05 20.19 -22.92
C THR A 192 -14.64 19.25 -21.80
N LEU A 193 -15.50 18.30 -21.47
CA LEU A 193 -15.23 17.29 -20.44
C LEU A 193 -14.01 16.44 -20.83
N LYS A 194 -13.18 16.16 -19.83
CA LYS A 194 -11.97 15.32 -19.94
C LYS A 194 -12.01 14.12 -18.99
N GLY A 195 -12.75 14.22 -17.90
CA GLY A 195 -12.98 13.14 -16.95
C GLY A 195 -14.11 13.51 -16.00
N ALA A 196 -14.79 12.51 -15.44
CA ALA A 196 -15.74 12.72 -14.38
C ALA A 196 -15.83 11.49 -13.48
N ALA A 197 -16.15 11.71 -12.21
CA ALA A 197 -16.28 10.66 -11.21
C ALA A 197 -17.34 11.03 -10.17
N GLU A 198 -17.85 10.04 -9.47
CA GLU A 198 -18.70 10.20 -8.30
C GLU A 198 -18.06 9.52 -7.09
N PHE A 199 -18.21 10.17 -5.94
CA PHE A 199 -18.12 9.48 -4.66
C PHE A 199 -19.13 10.08 -3.69
N GLY A 200 -19.99 9.23 -3.12
CA GLY A 200 -21.01 9.65 -2.16
C GLY A 200 -22.11 8.63 -1.94
N ALA A 201 -23.08 9.01 -1.12
CA ALA A 201 -24.32 8.27 -0.89
C ALA A 201 -25.47 8.96 -1.64
N THR A 202 -26.37 8.18 -2.23
CA THR A 202 -27.47 8.74 -3.03
C THR A 202 -28.43 9.51 -2.13
N GLY A 203 -28.67 10.78 -2.45
CA GLY A 203 -29.60 11.64 -1.69
C GLY A 203 -29.02 12.23 -0.40
N GLU A 204 -27.76 11.92 -0.07
CA GLU A 204 -27.10 12.36 1.16
C GLU A 204 -25.98 13.36 0.87
N THR A 205 -25.83 14.36 1.73
CA THR A 205 -24.68 15.28 1.64
C THR A 205 -23.66 14.92 2.70
N LEU A 206 -22.62 14.19 2.31
CA LEU A 206 -21.60 13.73 3.25
C LEU A 206 -20.39 14.68 3.30
N TYR A 207 -19.93 15.00 4.51
CA TYR A 207 -18.74 15.78 4.81
C TYR A 207 -17.62 14.90 5.37
N PHE A 208 -16.38 15.31 5.11
CA PHE A 208 -15.18 14.62 5.57
C PHE A 208 -14.43 15.48 6.60
N SER A 209 -13.87 14.85 7.63
CA SER A 209 -13.03 15.54 8.63
C SER A 209 -11.69 16.03 8.09
N ALA A 210 -11.22 15.45 6.98
CA ALA A 210 -10.01 15.85 6.26
C ALA A 210 -10.19 15.57 4.75
N PRO A 211 -9.40 16.21 3.88
CA PRO A 211 -9.53 16.01 2.44
C PRO A 211 -9.27 14.54 2.06
N ILE A 212 -10.18 13.95 1.30
CA ILE A 212 -9.94 12.68 0.62
C ILE A 212 -9.43 12.97 -0.80
N THR A 213 -8.82 11.96 -1.42
CA THR A 213 -8.28 12.10 -2.78
C THR A 213 -9.13 11.33 -3.79
N VAL A 214 -9.53 11.97 -4.88
CA VAL A 214 -10.23 11.36 -6.01
C VAL A 214 -9.36 11.49 -7.24
N LYS A 215 -8.81 10.36 -7.72
CA LYS A 215 -8.05 10.31 -8.97
C LYS A 215 -8.98 9.94 -10.10
N VAL A 216 -9.18 10.89 -11.01
CA VAL A 216 -10.01 10.71 -12.20
C VAL A 216 -9.08 10.43 -13.40
N PRO A 217 -9.22 9.29 -14.08
CA PRO A 217 -8.43 8.99 -15.27
C PRO A 217 -8.78 10.00 -16.36
N VAL A 218 -7.75 10.53 -17.00
CA VAL A 218 -7.84 11.42 -18.16
C VAL A 218 -6.78 10.99 -19.16
N SER A 219 -6.90 11.42 -20.43
CA SER A 219 -5.89 11.06 -21.44
C SER A 219 -4.49 11.45 -20.99
N SER A 220 -3.54 10.50 -21.06
CA SER A 220 -2.12 10.72 -20.73
C SER A 220 -1.44 11.79 -21.59
N SER A 221 -2.02 12.12 -22.75
CA SER A 221 -1.60 13.25 -23.60
C SER A 221 -1.76 14.61 -22.93
N LEU A 222 -2.55 14.69 -21.86
CA LEU A 222 -2.79 15.90 -21.08
C LEU A 222 -1.84 16.05 -19.89
N ASN A 223 -0.89 15.14 -19.68
CA ASN A 223 0.10 15.24 -18.60
C ASN A 223 0.83 16.59 -18.64
N GLY A 224 0.94 17.25 -17.49
CA GLY A 224 1.52 18.59 -17.34
C GLY A 224 0.56 19.74 -17.69
N THR A 225 -0.63 19.46 -18.23
CA THR A 225 -1.65 20.50 -18.48
C THR A 225 -2.45 20.78 -17.22
N THR A 226 -2.86 22.04 -17.04
CA THR A 226 -3.80 22.42 -15.99
C THR A 226 -5.22 22.37 -16.55
N LEU A 227 -6.07 21.55 -15.93
CA LEU A 227 -7.50 21.45 -16.24
C LEU A 227 -8.32 22.12 -15.15
N SER A 228 -9.54 22.53 -15.50
CA SER A 228 -10.49 23.12 -14.55
C SER A 228 -11.27 22.04 -13.82
N LEU A 229 -11.61 22.34 -12.56
CA LEU A 229 -12.39 21.47 -11.69
C LEU A 229 -13.69 22.14 -11.26
N LYS A 230 -14.77 21.37 -11.27
CA LYS A 230 -15.98 21.69 -10.52
C LYS A 230 -16.55 20.42 -9.91
N ARG A 231 -17.36 20.62 -8.87
CA ARG A 231 -18.18 19.57 -8.28
C ARG A 231 -19.65 19.95 -8.26
N SER A 232 -20.51 18.95 -8.19
CA SER A 232 -21.96 19.09 -8.09
C SER A 232 -22.49 18.16 -6.99
N ALA A 233 -23.53 18.59 -6.28
CA ALA A 233 -24.18 17.76 -5.28
C ALA A 233 -25.16 16.74 -5.91
N ASP A 234 -25.65 17.03 -7.11
CA ASP A 234 -26.78 16.32 -7.74
C ASP A 234 -26.53 16.01 -9.22
N SER A 235 -25.26 15.89 -9.61
CA SER A 235 -24.78 15.48 -10.93
C SER A 235 -25.07 16.43 -12.10
N GLY A 236 -25.65 17.62 -11.90
CA GLY A 236 -25.80 18.54 -13.04
C GLY A 236 -26.63 19.81 -12.90
N SER A 237 -27.32 20.09 -11.79
CA SER A 237 -28.12 21.33 -11.71
C SER A 237 -27.28 22.54 -11.32
N THR A 238 -26.30 22.32 -10.44
CA THR A 238 -25.41 23.36 -9.92
C THR A 238 -23.99 22.83 -9.81
N TRP A 239 -23.03 23.66 -10.24
CA TRP A 239 -21.62 23.33 -10.22
C TRP A 239 -20.84 24.40 -9.45
N ALA A 240 -20.07 23.98 -8.46
CA ALA A 240 -19.30 24.84 -7.57
C ALA A 240 -17.86 24.35 -7.42
N THR A 241 -16.99 25.24 -6.94
CA THR A 241 -15.63 24.88 -6.47
C THR A 241 -15.59 24.66 -4.96
N THR A 242 -16.63 25.11 -4.24
CA THR A 242 -16.64 25.09 -2.78
C THR A 242 -16.46 23.69 -2.23
N GLY A 243 -15.53 23.46 -1.33
CA GLY A 243 -15.23 22.12 -0.78
C GLY A 243 -14.30 21.26 -1.62
N LEU A 244 -13.80 21.75 -2.77
CA LEU A 244 -12.58 21.24 -3.39
C LEU A 244 -11.38 21.87 -2.69
N ALA A 245 -10.42 21.06 -2.24
CA ALA A 245 -9.22 21.51 -1.57
C ALA A 245 -8.04 21.66 -2.55
N ALA A 246 -7.12 22.56 -2.26
CA ALA A 246 -5.90 22.77 -3.03
C ALA A 246 -4.85 21.69 -2.77
N ALA A 247 -4.83 21.14 -1.56
CA ALA A 247 -3.91 20.08 -1.16
C ALA A 247 -4.58 19.08 -0.21
N SER A 248 -3.99 17.88 -0.10
CA SER A 248 -4.39 16.87 0.90
C SER A 248 -4.18 17.32 2.35
N THR A 249 -3.31 18.32 2.57
CA THR A 249 -2.98 18.86 3.90
C THR A 249 -3.92 19.99 4.35
N ASP A 250 -4.86 20.41 3.51
CA ASP A 250 -5.85 21.41 3.88
C ASP A 250 -6.79 20.90 4.96
N THR A 251 -7.43 21.80 5.71
CA THR A 251 -8.42 21.42 6.72
C THR A 251 -9.82 21.48 6.15
N CYS A 252 -10.67 20.53 6.53
CA CYS A 252 -12.08 20.53 6.17
C CYS A 252 -12.94 21.00 7.35
N THR A 253 -13.86 21.93 7.09
CA THR A 253 -14.86 22.38 8.07
C THR A 253 -16.22 22.44 7.39
N ALA A 254 -17.15 21.59 7.83
CA ALA A 254 -18.50 21.48 7.27
C ALA A 254 -18.52 21.37 5.72
N GLY A 255 -17.62 20.54 5.17
CA GLY A 255 -17.52 20.33 3.73
C GLY A 255 -16.85 21.46 2.94
N VAL A 256 -16.24 22.45 3.61
CA VAL A 256 -15.47 23.55 3.01
C VAL A 256 -13.99 23.38 3.34
N ALA A 257 -13.11 23.58 2.35
CA ALA A 257 -11.67 23.50 2.54
C ALA A 257 -11.08 24.84 3.00
N SER A 258 -9.97 24.82 3.76
CA SER A 258 -9.24 26.03 4.13
C SER A 258 -8.70 26.80 2.92
N ASN A 259 -8.33 26.08 1.86
CA ASN A 259 -7.89 26.64 0.59
C ASN A 259 -8.67 25.96 -0.53
N GLU A 260 -9.49 26.72 -1.26
CA GLU A 260 -10.31 26.15 -2.32
C GLU A 260 -9.58 26.03 -3.65
N ALA A 261 -9.81 24.92 -4.36
CA ALA A 261 -9.27 24.67 -5.68
C ALA A 261 -10.31 24.83 -6.80
N SER A 262 -9.87 25.36 -7.93
CA SER A 262 -10.66 25.43 -9.17
C SER A 262 -9.96 24.78 -10.36
N GLY A 263 -8.80 24.17 -10.16
CA GLY A 263 -8.01 23.53 -11.20
C GLY A 263 -7.04 22.49 -10.67
N VAL A 264 -6.53 21.67 -11.58
CA VAL A 264 -5.64 20.53 -11.28
C VAL A 264 -4.63 20.35 -12.40
N VAL A 265 -3.39 20.03 -12.03
CA VAL A 265 -2.37 19.60 -12.99
C VAL A 265 -2.48 18.10 -13.19
N VAL A 266 -2.59 17.66 -14.44
CA VAL A 266 -2.63 16.24 -14.77
C VAL A 266 -1.24 15.64 -14.61
N SER A 267 -1.13 14.55 -13.85
CA SER A 267 0.09 13.75 -13.70
C SER A 267 -0.25 12.27 -13.86
N ASP A 268 0.62 11.53 -14.55
CA ASP A 268 0.51 10.08 -14.71
C ASP A 268 -0.85 9.61 -15.26
N GLY A 269 -1.49 10.41 -16.12
CA GLY A 269 -2.81 10.11 -16.69
C GLY A 269 -3.97 10.36 -15.72
N TYR A 270 -3.74 11.03 -14.60
CA TYR A 270 -4.76 11.32 -13.60
C TYR A 270 -4.90 12.81 -13.32
N ALA A 271 -6.15 13.26 -13.21
CA ALA A 271 -6.51 14.48 -12.52
C ALA A 271 -6.77 14.14 -11.04
N THR A 272 -5.89 14.59 -10.16
CA THR A 272 -5.98 14.32 -8.70
C THR A 272 -6.74 15.43 -8.01
N ILE A 273 -7.92 15.11 -7.50
CA ILE A 273 -8.84 16.05 -6.84
C ILE A 273 -8.77 15.82 -5.34
N TYR A 274 -8.60 16.88 -4.55
CA TYR A 274 -8.80 16.84 -3.11
C TYR A 274 -10.17 17.41 -2.77
N THR A 275 -10.93 16.75 -1.91
CA THR A 275 -12.30 17.17 -1.58
C THR A 275 -12.64 16.94 -0.12
N CYS A 276 -13.39 17.88 0.45
CA CYS A 276 -13.91 17.85 1.82
C CYS A 276 -15.34 17.31 1.91
N ARG A 277 -15.96 16.95 0.77
CA ARG A 277 -17.32 16.43 0.73
C ARG A 277 -17.56 15.48 -0.44
N ALA A 278 -18.50 14.56 -0.23
CA ALA A 278 -19.03 13.68 -1.25
C ALA A 278 -19.75 14.51 -2.33
N SER A 279 -19.50 14.19 -3.59
CA SER A 279 -20.02 14.93 -4.74
C SER A 279 -19.78 14.19 -6.06
N TYR A 280 -20.38 14.72 -7.12
CA TYR A 280 -20.01 14.48 -8.50
C TYR A 280 -18.89 15.44 -8.88
N PHE A 281 -17.83 14.94 -9.50
CA PHE A 281 -16.65 15.71 -9.89
C PHE A 281 -16.53 15.73 -11.41
N ALA A 282 -16.23 16.91 -11.96
CA ALA A 282 -15.98 17.08 -13.38
C ALA A 282 -14.63 17.76 -13.59
N VAL A 283 -13.83 17.15 -14.47
CA VAL A 283 -12.56 17.66 -14.98
C VAL A 283 -12.79 18.08 -16.41
N TYR A 284 -12.52 19.34 -16.73
CA TYR A 284 -12.81 19.89 -18.05
C TYR A 284 -11.74 20.89 -18.49
N SER A 285 -11.57 21.02 -19.80
CA SER A 285 -10.88 22.17 -20.37
C SER A 285 -11.91 23.29 -20.59
N ALA A 286 -11.66 24.47 -20.04
CA ALA A 286 -12.40 25.67 -20.42
C ALA A 286 -12.08 25.97 -21.89
N GLY A 287 -13.10 26.07 -22.74
CA GLY A 287 -12.91 26.46 -24.13
C GLY A 287 -12.29 27.84 -24.20
N SER A 288 -11.31 28.01 -25.09
CA SER A 288 -10.82 29.33 -25.44
C SER A 288 -11.98 30.10 -26.09
N SER A 289 -12.57 31.05 -25.38
CA SER A 289 -13.28 32.12 -26.05
C SER A 289 -12.21 33.00 -26.72
N SER A 290 -11.92 32.72 -27.99
CA SER A 290 -11.41 33.74 -28.89
C SER A 290 -12.47 34.84 -28.96
N SER A 291 -12.38 35.81 -28.06
CA SER A 291 -13.07 37.09 -28.22
C SER A 291 -12.21 37.96 -29.11
N SER A 292 -12.46 37.89 -30.42
CA SER A 292 -12.15 38.99 -31.30
C SER A 292 -13.12 40.14 -30.97
N SER A 293 -12.73 40.99 -30.02
CA SER A 293 -13.33 42.30 -29.81
C SER A 293 -12.35 43.36 -30.27
N SER A 294 -12.68 43.91 -31.43
CA SER A 294 -12.19 45.16 -31.98
C SER A 294 -12.24 46.30 -30.95
N GLY A 295 -11.12 47.03 -30.82
CA GLY A 295 -11.08 48.43 -30.37
C GLY A 295 -11.37 48.68 -28.89
N GLY A 296 -10.31 48.65 -28.06
CA GLY A 296 -10.32 49.20 -26.71
C GLY A 296 -9.20 48.65 -25.84
N SER A 297 -7.97 49.15 -26.00
CA SER A 297 -6.88 48.85 -25.06
C SER A 297 -7.17 49.49 -23.69
N SER A 298 -7.64 48.66 -22.76
CA SER A 298 -7.43 48.89 -21.32
C SER A 298 -6.61 47.71 -20.81
N GLY A 299 -5.31 47.97 -20.62
CA GLY A 299 -4.37 47.00 -20.07
C GLY A 299 -4.78 46.58 -18.66
N ILE A 300 -4.89 45.28 -18.43
CA ILE A 300 -4.82 44.75 -17.07
C ILE A 300 -3.35 44.76 -16.69
N VAL A 301 -2.96 45.87 -16.07
CA VAL A 301 -1.74 45.97 -15.28
C VAL A 301 -1.95 45.05 -14.07
N SER A 302 -1.23 43.93 -13.99
CA SER A 302 -1.09 43.22 -12.71
C SER A 302 -0.59 44.25 -11.69
N PRO A 303 -1.31 44.49 -10.57
CA PRO A 303 -0.94 45.55 -9.66
C PRO A 303 0.48 45.32 -9.16
N VAL A 304 1.25 46.38 -8.97
CA VAL A 304 2.58 46.26 -8.38
C VAL A 304 2.41 45.86 -6.92
N CYS A 305 3.19 44.89 -6.42
CA CYS A 305 3.07 44.42 -5.05
C CYS A 305 3.33 45.57 -4.07
N THR A 306 2.33 45.92 -3.25
CA THR A 306 2.44 46.98 -2.25
C THR A 306 3.14 46.49 -0.99
N SER A 307 3.02 45.20 -0.67
CA SER A 307 3.79 44.54 0.37
C SER A 307 4.22 43.14 -0.05
N VAL A 308 5.42 42.75 0.37
CA VAL A 308 6.06 41.49 0.04
C VAL A 308 6.80 41.00 1.28
N THR A 309 6.48 39.80 1.73
CA THR A 309 7.14 39.16 2.87
C THR A 309 8.17 38.17 2.34
N TYR A 310 9.42 38.31 2.76
CA TYR A 310 10.51 37.42 2.36
C TYR A 310 10.87 36.46 3.49
N GLY A 311 11.31 35.25 3.12
CA GLY A 311 11.93 34.31 4.04
C GLY A 311 13.41 34.63 4.29
N ASP A 312 14.08 33.73 5.01
CA ASP A 312 15.50 33.87 5.30
C ASP A 312 16.36 33.73 4.05
N PHE A 313 17.52 34.41 4.03
CA PHE A 313 18.52 34.21 3.00
C PHE A 313 19.15 32.83 3.14
N ALA A 314 19.28 32.12 2.01
CA ALA A 314 20.00 30.87 1.94
C ALA A 314 21.41 31.03 2.50
N ALA A 315 21.80 30.11 3.38
CA ALA A 315 23.12 30.13 4.01
C ALA A 315 24.25 29.94 3.00
N THR A 316 23.99 29.25 1.89
CA THR A 316 24.95 28.97 0.83
C THR A 316 25.02 30.10 -0.19
N CYS A 317 26.25 30.48 -0.54
CA CYS A 317 26.51 31.47 -1.58
C CYS A 317 26.56 30.79 -2.94
N PHE A 318 25.80 31.27 -3.92
CA PHE A 318 25.87 30.81 -5.30
C PHE A 318 26.23 31.99 -6.21
N ALA A 319 27.32 31.85 -6.97
CA ALA A 319 27.86 32.89 -7.85
C ALA A 319 28.12 34.26 -7.18
N GLY A 320 28.47 34.27 -5.88
CA GLY A 320 28.75 35.49 -5.12
C GLY A 320 27.53 36.15 -4.47
N TYR A 321 26.34 35.55 -4.60
CA TYR A 321 25.09 36.05 -4.02
C TYR A 321 24.36 34.98 -3.17
N GLN A 322 23.67 35.44 -2.12
CA GLN A 322 22.69 34.66 -1.36
C GLN A 322 21.28 35.07 -1.79
N TYR A 323 20.39 34.09 -1.91
CA TYR A 323 19.01 34.28 -2.38
C TYR A 323 18.00 33.99 -1.28
N ARG A 324 16.83 34.63 -1.28
CA ARG A 324 15.72 34.35 -0.36
C ARG A 324 14.38 34.24 -1.09
N ASN A 325 13.50 33.39 -0.59
CA ASN A 325 12.17 33.16 -1.19
C ASN A 325 11.17 34.25 -0.79
N VAL A 326 10.19 34.53 -1.66
CA VAL A 326 9.02 35.34 -1.33
C VAL A 326 7.95 34.43 -0.73
N LEU A 327 7.61 34.65 0.54
CA LEU A 327 6.63 33.83 1.27
C LEU A 327 5.19 34.28 1.03
N SER A 328 4.98 35.58 0.80
CA SER A 328 3.68 36.14 0.45
C SER A 328 3.82 37.50 -0.22
N SER A 329 2.84 37.86 -1.04
CA SER A 329 2.76 39.16 -1.73
C SER A 329 1.32 39.65 -1.80
N TYR A 330 1.12 40.95 -1.60
CA TYR A 330 -0.20 41.59 -1.63
C TYR A 330 -0.18 42.79 -2.58
N PRO A 331 -1.21 42.97 -3.45
CA PRO A 331 -2.40 42.12 -3.65
C PRO A 331 -2.11 40.75 -4.28
N SER A 332 -3.06 39.81 -4.27
CA SER A 332 -2.90 38.53 -4.97
C SER A 332 -2.70 38.75 -6.49
N ASN A 333 -1.79 38.00 -7.10
CA ASN A 333 -1.37 38.15 -8.50
C ASN A 333 -0.67 39.49 -8.84
N CYS A 334 0.00 40.10 -7.87
CA CYS A 334 0.80 41.30 -8.08
C CYS A 334 2.19 41.00 -8.70
N THR A 335 2.78 41.99 -9.37
CA THR A 335 4.14 41.91 -9.92
C THR A 335 5.15 42.62 -9.02
N LEU A 336 6.26 41.95 -8.70
CA LEU A 336 7.34 42.54 -7.89
C LEU A 336 8.05 43.65 -8.66
N THR A 337 8.25 44.81 -8.04
CA THR A 337 9.10 45.88 -8.60
C THR A 337 10.54 45.44 -8.79
N ALA A 338 11.29 46.11 -9.67
CA ALA A 338 12.73 45.89 -9.82
C ALA A 338 13.48 46.00 -8.47
N ALA A 339 13.08 46.92 -7.58
CA ALA A 339 13.66 47.05 -6.24
C ALA A 339 13.32 45.86 -5.32
N GLN A 340 12.10 45.33 -5.38
CA GLN A 340 11.68 44.14 -4.63
C GLN A 340 12.36 42.87 -5.17
N GLN A 341 12.60 42.79 -6.48
CA GLN A 341 13.36 41.71 -7.09
C GLN A 341 14.84 41.78 -6.71
N GLU A 342 15.46 42.95 -6.68
CA GLU A 342 16.82 43.13 -6.17
C GLU A 342 16.93 42.78 -4.67
N ALA A 343 15.85 42.97 -3.90
CA ALA A 343 15.79 42.55 -2.50
C ALA A 343 15.72 41.03 -2.30
N THR A 344 15.60 40.21 -3.35
CA THR A 344 15.65 38.74 -3.26
C THR A 344 17.07 38.17 -3.29
N LYS A 345 18.08 39.00 -3.61
CA LYS A 345 19.48 38.60 -3.66
C LYS A 345 20.36 39.59 -2.88
N LYS A 346 21.41 39.11 -2.22
CA LYS A 346 22.43 39.97 -1.59
C LYS A 346 23.82 39.42 -1.84
N VAL A 347 24.82 40.30 -1.96
CA VAL A 347 26.23 39.88 -2.14
C VAL A 347 26.72 39.19 -0.87
N CYS A 348 27.44 38.08 -1.02
CA CYS A 348 28.04 37.36 0.10
C CYS A 348 29.17 38.20 0.72
N GLY A 349 29.09 38.45 2.03
CA GLY A 349 30.08 39.25 2.75
C GLY A 349 31.41 38.52 2.91
N ALA A 350 32.51 39.15 2.51
CA ALA A 350 33.86 38.70 2.81
C ALA A 350 34.21 39.07 4.26
N THR A 351 34.33 38.04 5.12
CA THR A 351 35.42 37.77 6.09
C THR A 351 34.94 36.70 7.07
N ASP A 352 35.71 35.62 7.16
CA ASP A 352 35.69 34.50 8.13
C ASP A 352 35.49 34.94 9.60
N PRO A 353 35.10 34.06 10.57
CA PRO A 353 35.48 32.65 10.63
C PRO A 353 34.43 31.61 11.10
N VAL A 354 34.82 30.37 10.84
CA VAL A 354 34.42 29.11 11.46
C VAL A 354 33.94 29.26 12.91
N THR A 355 32.66 29.00 13.13
CA THR A 355 32.19 28.31 14.33
C THR A 355 31.16 27.27 13.90
N THR A 356 31.54 26.02 14.07
CA THR A 356 30.67 24.85 14.09
C THR A 356 29.54 25.05 15.10
N PRO A 357 28.29 24.76 14.70
CA PRO A 357 27.46 23.92 15.56
C PRO A 357 26.84 22.76 14.75
N SER A 358 27.07 21.56 15.28
CA SER A 358 26.25 20.35 15.24
C SER A 358 25.33 20.15 14.04
N THR A 359 25.78 19.30 13.11
CA THR A 359 24.92 18.58 12.18
C THR A 359 24.00 17.64 12.97
N THR A 360 22.77 18.07 13.23
CA THR A 360 21.66 17.16 13.51
C THR A 360 21.09 16.75 12.16
N SER A 361 21.30 15.49 11.78
CA SER A 361 20.62 14.87 10.65
C SER A 361 19.11 14.96 10.89
N THR A 362 18.38 15.62 10.00
CA THR A 362 16.92 15.52 9.94
C THR A 362 16.57 14.16 9.39
N THR A 363 16.36 13.22 10.31
CA THR A 363 15.76 11.91 10.09
C THR A 363 14.36 12.10 9.51
N GLU A 364 14.08 11.40 8.41
CA GLU A 364 12.75 11.22 7.86
C GLU A 364 11.84 10.57 8.90
N VAL A 365 10.75 11.25 9.27
CA VAL A 365 9.74 10.71 10.18
C VAL A 365 8.81 9.80 9.38
N GLY A 366 9.24 8.56 9.17
CA GLY A 366 8.34 7.42 9.08
C GLY A 366 7.93 7.04 10.50
N MET A 367 6.63 7.11 10.81
CA MET A 367 6.12 6.68 12.10
C MET A 367 6.14 5.15 12.20
N ASP A 368 7.33 4.55 12.44
CA ASP A 368 7.57 3.23 13.07
C ASP A 368 9.07 2.82 13.24
N SER A 369 10.04 3.74 13.29
CA SER A 369 11.42 3.33 13.60
C SER A 369 11.57 2.82 15.05
N GLY A 370 10.71 3.31 15.96
CA GLY A 370 10.72 2.93 17.37
C GLY A 370 10.31 1.48 17.67
N LEU A 371 9.24 0.95 17.07
CA LEU A 371 8.79 -0.42 17.37
C LEU A 371 9.69 -1.46 16.68
N ARG A 372 10.18 -1.18 15.46
CA ARG A 372 11.17 -2.03 14.81
C ARG A 372 12.43 -2.15 15.66
N ASN A 373 12.98 -1.02 16.10
CA ASN A 373 14.21 -1.01 16.90
C ASN A 373 13.98 -1.69 18.27
N ALA A 374 12.82 -1.48 18.89
CA ALA A 374 12.45 -2.17 20.14
C ALA A 374 12.34 -3.69 19.94
N PHE A 375 11.75 -4.15 18.83
CA PHE A 375 11.65 -5.56 18.47
C PHE A 375 13.02 -6.19 18.19
N VAL A 376 13.87 -5.52 17.40
CA VAL A 376 15.23 -5.97 17.11
C VAL A 376 16.07 -6.04 18.39
N ALA A 377 15.94 -5.05 19.28
CA ALA A 377 16.60 -5.04 20.58
C ALA A 377 16.13 -6.19 21.48
N ALA A 378 14.83 -6.47 21.51
CA ALA A 378 14.27 -7.62 22.24
C ALA A 378 14.81 -8.94 21.68
N GLU A 379 14.81 -9.13 20.37
CA GLU A 379 15.34 -10.35 19.73
C GLU A 379 16.85 -10.50 19.93
N LYS A 380 17.61 -9.38 19.93
CA LYS A 380 19.04 -9.38 20.25
C LYS A 380 19.30 -9.88 21.67
N GLY A 381 18.41 -9.57 22.63
CA GLY A 381 18.44 -10.09 24.00
C GLY A 381 18.09 -11.59 24.13
N LEU A 382 17.40 -12.17 23.14
CA LEU A 382 17.02 -13.58 23.11
C LEU A 382 18.08 -14.50 22.47
N VAL A 383 19.13 -13.92 21.88
CA VAL A 383 20.26 -14.67 21.33
C VAL A 383 21.12 -15.18 22.48
N THR A 384 21.04 -16.48 22.76
CA THR A 384 21.74 -17.11 23.88
C THR A 384 23.17 -17.53 23.54
N ARG A 385 23.40 -18.02 22.30
CA ARG A 385 24.72 -18.43 21.81
C ARG A 385 24.78 -18.39 20.29
N VAL A 386 25.72 -17.63 19.73
CA VAL A 386 25.94 -17.60 18.29
C VAL A 386 26.64 -18.89 17.82
N ASN A 387 26.02 -19.58 16.87
CA ASN A 387 26.54 -20.76 16.20
C ASN A 387 27.04 -20.38 14.79
N ALA A 388 28.35 -20.15 14.67
CA ALA A 388 28.97 -19.74 13.41
C ALA A 388 28.78 -20.76 12.26
N ALA A 389 28.70 -22.06 12.56
CA ALA A 389 28.47 -23.08 11.54
C ALA A 389 27.05 -23.02 10.97
N LEU A 390 26.05 -22.78 11.83
CA LEU A 390 24.66 -22.58 11.40
C LEU A 390 24.52 -21.29 10.58
N ALA A 391 25.09 -20.18 11.08
CA ALA A 391 25.06 -18.90 10.39
C ALA A 391 25.74 -18.97 9.00
N LYS A 392 26.86 -19.69 8.89
CA LYS A 392 27.52 -19.96 7.61
C LYS A 392 26.68 -20.84 6.68
N ARG A 393 25.96 -21.83 7.19
CA ARG A 393 25.07 -22.68 6.36
C ARG A 393 23.87 -21.89 5.82
N LEU A 394 23.39 -20.92 6.59
CA LEU A 394 22.25 -20.07 6.25
C LEU A 394 22.66 -18.75 5.60
N SER A 395 23.96 -18.54 5.34
CA SER A 395 24.48 -17.29 4.79
C SER A 395 23.79 -16.94 3.49
N GLY A 396 23.26 -15.73 3.42
CA GLY A 396 22.61 -15.22 2.23
C GLY A 396 21.19 -15.70 2.01
N ARG A 397 20.60 -16.46 2.94
CA ARG A 397 19.21 -16.91 2.85
C ARG A 397 18.26 -15.92 3.51
N ILE A 398 17.04 -15.94 2.99
CA ILE A 398 15.88 -15.37 3.67
C ILE A 398 15.25 -16.48 4.52
N LEU A 399 15.01 -16.18 5.79
CA LEU A 399 14.44 -17.09 6.77
C LEU A 399 13.07 -16.59 7.21
N LEU A 400 12.13 -17.50 7.42
CA LEU A 400 10.79 -17.21 7.94
C LEU A 400 10.61 -17.91 9.29
N GLN A 401 10.28 -17.16 10.33
CA GLN A 401 9.95 -17.74 11.63
C GLN A 401 8.63 -18.50 11.55
N VAL A 402 8.65 -19.81 11.79
CA VAL A 402 7.44 -20.65 11.69
C VAL A 402 6.75 -20.92 13.04
N GLN A 403 7.34 -20.44 14.14
CA GLN A 403 6.84 -20.65 15.52
C GLN A 403 6.40 -19.34 16.19
N ALA A 404 6.19 -18.28 15.40
CA ALA A 404 5.81 -16.95 15.85
C ALA A 404 4.84 -16.32 14.81
N HIS A 405 4.96 -15.03 14.52
CA HIS A 405 4.06 -14.30 13.62
C HIS A 405 4.44 -14.36 12.14
N GLY A 406 5.44 -15.17 11.76
CA GLY A 406 5.88 -15.27 10.37
C GLY A 406 6.96 -14.26 9.99
N GLU A 407 7.71 -13.75 10.97
CA GLU A 407 8.75 -12.75 10.84
C GLU A 407 9.82 -13.17 9.84
N ALA A 408 10.17 -12.26 8.93
CA ALA A 408 11.17 -12.49 7.90
C ALA A 408 12.54 -11.94 8.30
N TRP A 409 13.59 -12.70 8.00
CA TRP A 409 14.98 -12.38 8.34
C TRP A 409 15.89 -12.60 7.14
N TYR A 410 16.87 -11.72 6.94
CA TYR A 410 17.92 -11.90 5.95
C TYR A 410 19.26 -12.16 6.64
N VAL A 411 19.92 -13.27 6.32
CA VAL A 411 21.27 -13.55 6.84
C VAL A 411 22.30 -12.96 5.88
N ASN A 412 23.02 -11.94 6.29
CA ASN A 412 24.00 -11.28 5.44
C ASN A 412 25.26 -12.15 5.28
N PRO A 413 25.70 -12.49 4.05
CA PRO A 413 26.89 -13.30 3.81
C PRO A 413 28.21 -12.72 4.33
N LEU A 414 28.28 -11.40 4.55
CA LEU A 414 29.51 -10.71 4.92
C LEU A 414 29.83 -10.82 6.42
N ASN A 415 28.83 -10.61 7.27
CA ASN A 415 28.99 -10.64 8.73
C ASN A 415 28.29 -11.82 9.40
N LEU A 416 27.58 -12.65 8.63
CA LEU A 416 26.81 -13.80 9.11
C LEU A 416 25.74 -13.45 10.16
N ALA A 417 25.36 -12.19 10.25
CA ALA A 417 24.28 -11.71 11.10
C ALA A 417 22.95 -11.76 10.36
N LYS A 418 21.86 -11.95 11.12
CA LYS A 418 20.50 -11.82 10.63
C LYS A 418 20.00 -10.39 10.83
N TYR A 419 19.34 -9.88 9.81
CA TYR A 419 18.67 -8.59 9.78
C TYR A 419 17.17 -8.82 9.71
N TYR A 420 16.43 -8.15 10.57
CA TYR A 420 14.97 -8.23 10.56
C TYR A 420 14.44 -7.49 9.34
N LEU A 421 13.68 -8.16 8.47
CA LEU A 421 13.17 -7.53 7.25
C LEU A 421 11.87 -6.74 7.46
N GLY A 422 11.16 -6.95 8.58
CA GLY A 422 9.95 -6.18 8.89
C GLY A 422 8.87 -6.25 7.79
N ARG A 423 8.23 -5.11 7.52
CA ARG A 423 7.22 -4.98 6.46
C ARG A 423 7.89 -4.88 5.08
N PRO A 424 7.16 -5.07 3.97
CA PRO A 424 7.73 -5.00 2.62
C PRO A 424 8.53 -3.71 2.33
N ALA A 425 8.11 -2.56 2.88
CA ALA A 425 8.83 -1.29 2.75
C ALA A 425 10.14 -1.27 3.57
N ASP A 426 10.12 -1.78 4.80
CA ASP A 426 11.31 -1.91 5.66
C ASP A 426 12.34 -2.84 5.02
N ALA A 427 11.87 -3.97 4.49
CA ALA A 427 12.68 -4.96 3.80
C ALA A 427 13.39 -4.33 2.60
N PHE A 428 12.70 -3.50 1.83
CA PHE A 428 13.28 -2.76 0.71
C PHE A 428 14.40 -1.81 1.18
N GLY A 429 14.17 -1.04 2.24
CA GLY A 429 15.19 -0.14 2.81
C GLY A 429 16.44 -0.88 3.29
N ILE A 430 16.25 -1.93 4.09
CA ILE A 430 17.33 -2.76 4.64
C ILE A 430 18.11 -3.43 3.51
N MET A 431 17.40 -3.99 2.53
CA MET A 431 18.04 -4.68 1.41
C MET A 431 18.88 -3.71 0.55
N ARG A 432 18.42 -2.47 0.37
CA ARG A 432 19.20 -1.42 -0.30
C ARG A 432 20.41 -0.98 0.53
N GLY A 433 20.27 -0.79 1.83
CA GLY A 433 21.39 -0.42 2.71
C GLY A 433 22.53 -1.46 2.71
N LEU A 434 22.16 -2.75 2.61
CA LEU A 434 23.12 -3.87 2.53
C LEU A 434 23.60 -4.18 1.10
N GLY A 435 23.10 -3.44 0.10
CA GLY A 435 23.31 -3.70 -1.31
C GLY A 435 24.72 -3.37 -1.79
N LEU A 436 25.28 -4.22 -2.66
CA LEU A 436 26.52 -3.94 -3.39
C LEU A 436 26.21 -3.23 -4.71
N GLY A 437 26.79 -2.05 -4.92
CA GLY A 437 26.79 -1.41 -6.23
C GLY A 437 27.52 -2.25 -7.29
N VAL A 438 26.86 -2.55 -8.40
CA VAL A 438 27.42 -3.28 -9.54
C VAL A 438 27.35 -2.44 -10.81
N SER A 439 28.39 -2.52 -11.64
CA SER A 439 28.42 -1.83 -12.93
C SER A 439 27.54 -2.55 -13.95
N GLU A 440 27.01 -1.83 -14.95
CA GLU A 440 26.21 -2.45 -16.02
C GLU A 440 27.02 -3.43 -16.86
N LYS A 441 28.33 -3.17 -16.98
CA LYS A 441 29.27 -4.07 -17.65
C LYS A 441 29.33 -5.42 -16.94
N ASP A 442 29.47 -5.42 -15.62
CA ASP A 442 29.52 -6.65 -14.82
C ASP A 442 28.17 -7.36 -14.82
N TYR A 443 27.07 -6.62 -14.61
CA TYR A 443 25.73 -7.18 -14.61
C TYR A 443 25.38 -7.88 -15.94
N SER A 444 25.70 -7.23 -17.05
CA SER A 444 25.44 -7.76 -18.39
C SER A 444 26.29 -8.99 -18.71
N SER A 445 27.49 -9.11 -18.11
CA SER A 445 28.36 -10.29 -18.30
C SER A 445 27.80 -11.58 -17.70
N TRP A 446 26.83 -11.50 -16.79
CA TRP A 446 26.32 -12.64 -16.02
C TRP A 446 25.16 -13.39 -16.68
N ASN A 447 24.55 -12.80 -17.72
CA ASN A 447 23.44 -13.41 -18.46
C ASN A 447 22.34 -14.04 -17.56
N GLY A 448 21.97 -13.33 -16.48
CA GLY A 448 20.92 -13.75 -15.54
C GLY A 448 21.36 -14.66 -14.38
N LYS A 449 22.63 -15.09 -14.31
CA LYS A 449 23.19 -15.88 -13.21
C LYS A 449 24.45 -15.25 -12.62
N ALA A 450 24.37 -14.81 -11.37
CA ALA A 450 25.49 -14.15 -10.72
C ALA A 450 26.65 -15.13 -10.41
N PRO A 451 27.90 -14.66 -10.34
CA PRO A 451 29.03 -15.44 -9.85
C PRO A 451 28.80 -15.97 -8.42
N SER A 452 29.34 -17.14 -8.11
CA SER A 452 29.20 -17.78 -6.78
C SER A 452 29.68 -16.92 -5.60
N ARG A 453 30.67 -16.03 -5.83
CA ARG A 453 31.13 -15.04 -4.83
C ARG A 453 30.06 -14.02 -4.41
N LEU A 454 29.00 -13.89 -5.19
CA LEU A 454 27.86 -13.00 -4.92
C LEU A 454 26.63 -13.77 -4.42
N ALA A 455 26.75 -15.08 -4.15
CA ALA A 455 25.67 -15.90 -3.64
C ALA A 455 25.05 -15.28 -2.38
N GLY A 456 23.73 -15.09 -2.40
CA GLY A 456 23.00 -14.54 -1.27
C GLY A 456 23.19 -13.05 -1.04
N ARG A 457 23.91 -12.34 -1.90
CA ARG A 457 24.08 -10.89 -1.81
C ARG A 457 22.94 -10.15 -2.49
N ILE A 458 22.74 -8.91 -2.05
CA ILE A 458 21.86 -7.96 -2.71
C ILE A 458 22.73 -7.06 -3.58
N LEU A 459 22.34 -6.88 -4.83
CA LEU A 459 23.06 -6.11 -5.83
C LEU A 459 22.23 -4.90 -6.23
N LEU A 460 22.88 -3.75 -6.36
CA LEU A 460 22.28 -2.50 -6.79
C LEU A 460 22.91 -2.07 -8.11
N ARG A 461 22.08 -1.91 -9.14
CA ARG A 461 22.49 -1.37 -10.43
C ARG A 461 22.55 0.14 -10.34
N VAL A 462 23.68 0.64 -9.84
CA VAL A 462 23.89 2.08 -9.60
C VAL A 462 23.91 2.93 -10.89
N GLN A 463 24.16 2.29 -12.03
CA GLN A 463 24.20 2.92 -13.35
C GLN A 463 22.87 2.79 -14.15
N ALA A 464 21.90 1.99 -13.66
CA ALA A 464 20.60 1.82 -14.29
C ALA A 464 19.48 1.97 -13.27
N LYS A 465 18.91 3.19 -13.18
CA LYS A 465 17.71 3.55 -12.40
C LYS A 465 17.70 3.11 -10.91
N GLY A 466 18.82 2.62 -10.37
CA GLY A 466 18.92 2.15 -8.98
C GLY A 466 18.25 0.80 -8.71
N GLU A 467 18.07 -0.04 -9.74
CA GLU A 467 17.39 -1.33 -9.60
C GLU A 467 18.12 -2.29 -8.64
N ALA A 468 17.37 -3.00 -7.80
CA ALA A 468 17.90 -3.94 -6.81
C ALA A 468 17.62 -5.40 -7.20
N TYR A 469 18.55 -6.30 -6.90
CA TYR A 469 18.42 -7.74 -7.14
C TYR A 469 18.94 -8.56 -5.98
N TYR A 470 18.20 -9.60 -5.57
CA TYR A 470 18.65 -10.63 -4.64
C TYR A 470 19.20 -11.83 -5.41
N VAL A 471 20.45 -12.19 -5.14
CA VAL A 471 21.07 -13.39 -5.69
C VAL A 471 20.68 -14.58 -4.82
N ASN A 472 19.83 -15.48 -5.30
CA ASN A 472 19.49 -16.67 -4.53
C ASN A 472 20.74 -17.57 -4.38
N PRO A 473 21.17 -17.92 -3.14
CA PRO A 473 22.40 -18.68 -2.92
C PRO A 473 22.33 -20.13 -3.43
N LEU A 474 21.14 -20.63 -3.76
CA LEU A 474 20.95 -22.00 -4.26
C LEU A 474 21.19 -22.13 -5.77
N ASP A 475 20.67 -21.20 -6.55
CA ASP A 475 20.65 -21.28 -8.02
C ASP A 475 21.40 -20.12 -8.70
N LEU A 476 21.91 -19.17 -7.91
CA LEU A 476 22.58 -17.94 -8.33
C LEU A 476 21.72 -17.03 -9.23
N LYS A 477 20.40 -17.26 -9.25
CA LYS A 477 19.46 -16.48 -10.05
C LYS A 477 19.28 -15.11 -9.42
N LEU A 478 19.29 -14.09 -10.28
CA LEU A 478 18.99 -12.71 -9.91
C LEU A 478 17.47 -12.53 -9.82
N ASN A 479 16.97 -12.29 -8.61
CA ASN A 479 15.56 -12.02 -8.36
C ASN A 479 15.36 -10.52 -8.14
N TYR A 480 14.49 -9.90 -8.92
CA TYR A 480 14.26 -8.46 -8.89
C TYR A 480 13.64 -8.00 -7.57
N LEU A 481 14.15 -6.90 -7.01
CA LEU A 481 13.74 -6.30 -5.73
C LEU A 481 13.33 -4.83 -5.89
N GLY A 482 12.95 -4.39 -7.09
CA GLY A 482 12.72 -2.96 -7.35
C GLY A 482 11.46 -2.37 -6.73
N ARG A 483 10.52 -3.19 -6.22
CA ARG A 483 9.30 -2.74 -5.53
C ARG A 483 9.07 -3.53 -4.24
N PRO A 484 8.37 -2.97 -3.24
CA PRO A 484 8.00 -3.69 -2.02
C PRO A 484 7.27 -5.02 -2.28
N ALA A 485 6.38 -5.06 -3.28
CA ALA A 485 5.66 -6.28 -3.67
C ALA A 485 6.61 -7.40 -4.19
N ASP A 486 7.68 -7.02 -4.90
CA ASP A 486 8.65 -7.99 -5.42
C ASP A 486 9.50 -8.58 -4.27
N ALA A 487 9.88 -7.75 -3.30
CA ALA A 487 10.55 -8.19 -2.07
C ALA A 487 9.66 -9.15 -1.25
N PHE A 488 8.38 -8.85 -1.13
CA PHE A 488 7.42 -9.74 -0.48
C PHE A 488 7.28 -11.09 -1.20
N ALA A 489 7.18 -11.09 -2.53
CA ALA A 489 7.12 -12.31 -3.32
C ALA A 489 8.38 -13.18 -3.11
N ILE A 490 9.55 -12.57 -3.04
CA ILE A 490 10.81 -13.26 -2.75
C ILE A 490 10.82 -13.86 -1.35
N MET A 491 10.38 -13.11 -0.33
CA MET A 491 10.30 -13.61 1.04
C MET A 491 9.37 -14.84 1.13
N ARG A 492 8.21 -14.79 0.46
CA ARG A 492 7.23 -15.88 0.46
C ARG A 492 7.68 -17.11 -0.34
N ASN A 493 8.29 -16.91 -1.50
CA ASN A 493 8.63 -18.01 -2.41
C ASN A 493 10.00 -18.63 -2.14
N LEU A 494 10.96 -17.85 -1.64
CA LEU A 494 12.35 -18.27 -1.41
C LEU A 494 12.70 -18.37 0.08
N GLY A 495 11.79 -17.96 0.97
CA GLY A 495 11.96 -18.03 2.41
C GLY A 495 12.09 -19.47 2.91
N LEU A 496 13.12 -19.72 3.72
CA LEU A 496 13.31 -20.99 4.42
C LEU A 496 12.70 -20.91 5.82
N GLY A 497 11.75 -21.78 6.14
CA GLY A 497 11.20 -21.88 7.49
C GLY A 497 12.28 -22.23 8.52
N ILE A 498 12.29 -21.54 9.66
CA ILE A 498 13.23 -21.76 10.77
C ILE A 498 12.53 -21.72 12.13
N THR A 499 12.97 -22.58 13.05
CA THR A 499 12.51 -22.60 14.44
C THR A 499 13.16 -21.48 15.26
N ASN A 500 12.50 -21.05 16.34
CA ASN A 500 13.02 -19.98 17.20
C ASN A 500 14.37 -20.37 17.83
N ASP A 501 14.54 -21.65 18.21
CA ASP A 501 15.79 -22.17 18.77
C ASP A 501 16.97 -22.03 17.80
N ASN A 502 16.76 -22.35 16.52
CA ASN A 502 17.80 -22.25 15.50
C ASN A 502 18.04 -20.79 15.09
N LEU A 503 16.99 -19.98 15.02
CA LEU A 503 17.12 -18.57 14.67
C LEU A 503 17.90 -17.80 15.75
N ARG A 504 17.66 -18.08 17.03
CA ARG A 504 18.36 -17.45 18.17
C ARG A 504 19.81 -17.92 18.35
N GLN A 505 20.29 -18.78 17.46
CA GLN A 505 21.71 -19.10 17.32
C GLN A 505 22.44 -18.25 16.27
N ILE A 506 21.76 -17.26 15.66
CA ILE A 506 22.34 -16.34 14.69
C ILE A 506 22.35 -14.93 15.30
N SER A 507 23.49 -14.24 15.22
CA SER A 507 23.63 -12.86 15.72
C SER A 507 22.63 -11.92 15.03
N VAL A 508 22.05 -10.98 15.77
CA VAL A 508 21.10 -9.99 15.24
C VAL A 508 21.81 -8.66 15.10
N GLU A 509 21.70 -8.03 13.94
CA GLU A 509 22.15 -6.65 13.71
C GLU A 509 21.06 -5.83 13.02
N ASP A 510 21.18 -4.51 13.10
CA ASP A 510 20.31 -3.54 12.43
C ASP A 510 21.12 -2.74 11.40
N VAL A 511 20.43 -2.12 10.44
CA VAL A 511 21.03 -1.19 9.48
C VAL A 511 20.87 0.22 10.06
N GLU A 512 21.99 0.82 10.47
CA GLU A 512 22.05 2.21 10.97
C GLU A 512 21.80 3.24 9.86
#